data_AF-A0A2U2SR50-F1
#
_entry.id   AF-A0A2U2SR50-F1
#
_cell.length_a   1.000
_cell.length_b   1.000
_cell.length_c   1.000
_cell.angle_alpha   90.00
_cell.angle_beta   90.00
_cell.angle_gamma   90.00
#
_symmetry.space_group_name_H-M   'P 1'
#
loop_
_entity.id
_entity.type
_entity.pdbx_description
1 polymer ?
#
loop_
_entity_poly.entity_id
_entity_poly.type
_entity_poly.pdbx_seq_one_letter_code
_entity_poly.pdbx_strand_id
1 'polypeptide(L)'
;MPSPERLEALATYWQDRAFPNVRAFVFAMIKLVGRPVRVSYGYLIPPLATYDHLSGMAHVNAIEIWTYEGSAITYQERFAFHYVLAQREADWVIVDYTYRNVPTPP
;
A
#
# COMPACT_ATOMS: atom_id res chain seq x y z
N MET A 1 -12.49 14.86 3.63
CA MET A 1 -12.58 13.45 3.18
C MET A 1 -11.91 13.29 1.81
N PRO A 2 -11.39 12.10 1.42
CA PRO A 2 -11.08 11.77 0.03
C PRO A 2 -12.35 11.93 -0.83
N SER A 3 -12.23 12.31 -2.11
CA SER A 3 -13.38 12.30 -3.01
C SER A 3 -13.81 10.86 -3.32
N PRO A 4 -15.11 10.63 -3.64
CA PRO A 4 -15.58 9.32 -4.08
C PRO A 4 -14.77 8.75 -5.25
N GLU A 5 -14.49 9.58 -6.26
CA GLU A 5 -13.68 9.20 -7.44
C GLU A 5 -12.29 8.67 -7.08
N ARG A 6 -11.62 9.26 -6.07
CA ARG A 6 -10.32 8.77 -5.61
C ARG A 6 -10.40 7.45 -4.85
N LEU A 7 -11.53 7.18 -4.19
CA LEU A 7 -11.77 5.89 -3.54
C LEU A 7 -12.13 4.81 -4.57
N GLU A 8 -12.83 5.16 -5.64
CA GLU A 8 -13.09 4.27 -6.77
C GLU A 8 -11.80 3.92 -7.51
N ALA A 9 -10.94 4.90 -7.79
CA ALA A 9 -9.61 4.65 -8.37
C ALA A 9 -8.74 3.76 -7.47
N LEU A 10 -8.87 3.86 -6.15
CA LEU A 10 -8.20 2.96 -5.21
C LEU A 10 -8.74 1.52 -5.32
N ALA A 11 -10.05 1.36 -5.50
CA ALA A 11 -10.70 0.06 -5.66
C ALA A 11 -10.31 -0.66 -6.96
N THR A 12 -9.77 0.05 -7.96
CA THR A 12 -9.22 -0.57 -9.18
C THR A 12 -8.10 -1.56 -8.85
N TYR A 13 -7.17 -1.19 -7.97
CA TYR A 13 -5.98 -1.99 -7.67
C TYR A 13 -6.02 -2.68 -6.31
N TRP A 14 -6.85 -2.21 -5.38
CA TRP A 14 -7.00 -2.79 -4.04
C TRP A 14 -8.40 -3.34 -3.90
N GLN A 15 -8.51 -4.66 -3.77
CA GLN A 15 -9.77 -5.38 -3.79
C GLN A 15 -9.88 -6.34 -2.60
N ASP A 16 -10.99 -7.07 -2.53
CA ASP A 16 -11.23 -8.13 -1.55
C ASP A 16 -10.90 -7.69 -0.10
N ARG A 17 -10.01 -8.41 0.58
CA ARG A 17 -9.62 -8.11 1.97
C ARG A 17 -8.73 -6.88 2.08
N ALA A 18 -7.98 -6.56 1.03
CA ALA A 18 -7.06 -5.43 1.03
C ALA A 18 -7.81 -4.08 0.98
N PHE A 19 -8.93 -3.98 0.25
CA PHE A 19 -9.66 -2.73 0.06
C PHE A 19 -10.10 -2.03 1.35
N PRO A 20 -10.83 -2.68 2.29
CA PRO A 20 -11.25 -2.02 3.52
C PRO A 20 -10.05 -1.56 4.36
N ASN A 21 -8.95 -2.31 4.36
CA ASN A 21 -7.74 -2.00 5.11
C ASN A 21 -7.03 -0.76 4.55
N VAL A 22 -6.78 -0.71 3.24
CA VAL A 22 -6.13 0.45 2.61
C VAL A 22 -7.02 1.69 2.68
N ARG A 23 -8.34 1.52 2.57
CA ARG A 23 -9.31 2.60 2.73
C ARG A 23 -9.21 3.20 4.15
N ALA A 24 -9.23 2.35 5.18
CA ALA A 24 -9.08 2.79 6.57
C ALA A 24 -7.75 3.52 6.80
N PHE A 25 -6.66 3.00 6.23
CA PHE A 25 -5.35 3.63 6.27
C PHE A 25 -5.37 5.04 5.67
N VAL A 26 -5.97 5.24 4.48
CA VAL A 26 -6.09 6.57 3.86
C VAL A 26 -6.78 7.59 4.79
N PHE A 27 -7.86 7.18 5.46
CA PHE A 27 -8.54 8.06 6.42
C PHE A 27 -7.69 8.35 7.66
N ALA A 28 -6.95 7.35 8.17
CA ALA A 28 -6.04 7.54 9.29
C ALA A 28 -4.92 8.51 8.95
N MET A 29 -4.29 8.38 7.77
CA MET A 29 -3.21 9.25 7.33
C MET A 29 -3.65 10.69 7.14
N ILE A 30 -4.85 10.93 6.61
CA ILE A 30 -5.40 12.28 6.48
C ILE A 30 -5.57 12.95 7.85
N LYS A 31 -5.98 12.19 8.88
CA LYS A 31 -6.13 12.71 10.25
C LYS A 31 -4.77 12.97 10.90
N LEU A 32 -3.80 12.09 10.67
CA LEU A 32 -2.46 12.17 11.26
C LEU A 32 -1.61 13.29 10.65
N VAL A 33 -1.56 13.38 9.32
CA VAL A 33 -0.59 14.21 8.59
C VAL A 33 -1.13 15.61 8.26
N GLY A 34 -2.46 15.78 8.30
CA GLY A 34 -3.12 17.04 7.97
C GLY A 34 -3.22 17.26 6.45
N ARG A 35 -4.03 18.25 6.03
CA ARG A 35 -4.33 18.50 4.61
C ARG A 35 -3.61 19.76 4.10
N PRO A 36 -3.10 19.76 2.86
CA PRO A 36 -3.11 18.67 1.88
C PRO A 36 -2.12 17.56 2.27
N VAL A 37 -2.43 16.29 1.94
CA VAL A 37 -1.51 15.16 2.10
C VAL A 37 -0.80 14.92 0.77
N ARG A 38 0.53 14.87 0.81
CA ARG A 38 1.38 14.34 -0.28
C ARG A 38 2.04 13.06 0.24
N VAL A 39 2.05 12.06 -0.62
CA VAL A 39 2.65 10.76 -0.31
C VAL A 39 3.57 10.40 -1.46
N SER A 40 4.79 10.01 -1.13
CA SER A 40 5.72 9.40 -2.07
C SER A 40 6.25 8.11 -1.46
N TYR A 41 6.61 7.16 -2.31
CA TYR A 41 7.23 5.92 -1.86
C TYR A 41 8.34 5.52 -2.82
N GLY A 42 9.23 4.66 -2.34
CA GLY A 42 10.26 4.03 -3.14
C GLY A 42 10.61 2.65 -2.62
N TYR A 43 11.04 1.77 -3.53
CA TYR A 43 11.59 0.47 -3.16
C TYR A 43 13.03 0.64 -2.66
N LEU A 44 13.33 0.17 -1.46
CA LEU A 44 14.70 0.13 -0.93
C LEU A 44 15.52 -0.97 -1.62
N ILE A 45 14.87 -2.06 -1.99
CA ILE A 45 15.41 -3.14 -2.85
C ILE A 45 14.34 -3.55 -3.86
N PRO A 46 14.70 -4.05 -5.05
CA PRO A 46 13.74 -4.56 -6.00
C PRO A 46 12.78 -5.58 -5.36
N PRO A 47 11.47 -5.47 -5.59
CA PRO A 47 10.51 -6.40 -5.03
C PRO A 47 10.72 -7.80 -5.61
N LEU A 48 10.48 -8.82 -4.78
CA LEU A 48 10.58 -10.22 -5.19
C LEU A 48 9.18 -10.79 -5.35
N ALA A 49 8.86 -11.24 -6.57
CA ALA A 49 7.58 -11.83 -6.91
C ALA A 49 7.72 -13.34 -7.12
N THR A 50 6.82 -14.12 -6.53
CA THR A 50 6.66 -15.55 -6.82
C THR A 50 5.22 -15.84 -7.18
N TYR A 51 5.00 -16.68 -8.19
CA TYR A 51 3.66 -17.08 -8.60
C TYR A 51 3.37 -18.50 -8.10
N ASP A 52 2.29 -18.64 -7.34
CA ASP A 52 1.77 -19.93 -6.94
C ASP A 52 0.76 -20.41 -7.97
N HIS A 53 1.19 -21.38 -8.79
CA HIS A 53 0.36 -21.98 -9.83
C HIS A 53 -0.85 -22.77 -9.29
N LEU A 54 -0.82 -23.21 -8.03
CA LEU A 54 -1.94 -23.96 -7.45
C LEU A 54 -3.08 -23.04 -7.04
N SER A 55 -2.77 -21.92 -6.40
CA SER A 55 -3.78 -20.91 -6.01
C SER A 55 -4.07 -19.90 -7.11
N GLY A 56 -3.22 -19.78 -8.12
CA GLY A 56 -3.30 -18.76 -9.16
C GLY A 56 -2.96 -17.35 -8.63
N MET A 57 -2.21 -17.27 -7.53
CA MET A 57 -1.88 -16.02 -6.84
C MET A 57 -0.41 -15.67 -6.99
N ALA A 58 -0.11 -14.38 -7.12
CA ALA A 58 1.24 -13.86 -7.01
C ALA A 58 1.49 -13.32 -5.60
N HIS A 59 2.64 -13.68 -5.03
CA HIS A 59 3.13 -13.16 -3.76
C HIS A 59 4.28 -12.21 -4.02
N VAL A 60 4.16 -10.96 -3.55
CA VAL A 60 5.18 -9.93 -3.75
C VAL A 60 5.69 -9.45 -2.41
N ASN A 61 6.99 -9.62 -2.17
CA ASN A 61 7.65 -9.09 -0.99
C ASN A 61 8.41 -7.81 -1.39
N ALA A 62 8.15 -6.72 -0.68
CA ALA A 62 8.77 -5.43 -0.95
C ALA A 62 9.26 -4.80 0.35
N ILE A 63 10.41 -4.14 0.29
CA ILE A 63 10.84 -3.22 1.35
C ILE A 63 10.74 -1.82 0.79
N GLU A 64 9.89 -1.01 1.40
CA GLU A 64 9.51 0.29 0.90
C GLU A 64 9.81 1.37 1.93
N ILE A 65 10.18 2.55 1.42
CA ILE A 65 10.29 3.77 2.21
C ILE A 65 9.18 4.71 1.76
N TRP A 66 8.35 5.13 2.71
CA TRP A 66 7.20 5.99 2.50
C TRP A 66 7.45 7.33 3.16
N THR A 67 7.25 8.40 2.41
CA THR A 67 7.30 9.77 2.93
C THR A 67 5.90 10.35 2.90
N TYR A 68 5.46 10.83 4.05
CA TYR A 68 4.18 11.48 4.23
C TYR A 68 4.41 12.94 4.59
N GLU A 69 3.87 13.84 3.78
CA GLU A 69 3.97 15.28 3.97
C GLU A 69 2.57 15.87 4.06
N GLY A 70 2.32 16.70 5.08
CA GLY A 70 1.12 17.51 5.13
C GLY A 70 1.28 18.71 6.03
N SER A 71 0.15 19.35 6.33
CA SER A 71 0.15 20.62 7.07
C SER A 71 0.55 20.48 8.53
N ALA A 72 0.40 19.29 9.13
CA ALA A 72 0.67 19.07 10.55
C ALA A 72 2.07 18.51 10.79
N ILE A 73 2.45 17.48 10.03
CA ILE A 73 3.74 16.81 10.19
C ILE A 73 4.30 16.37 8.83
N THR A 74 5.61 16.15 8.80
CA THR A 74 6.29 15.39 7.75
C THR A 74 7.06 14.28 8.42
N TYR A 75 6.88 13.05 7.96
CA TYR A 75 7.64 11.92 8.48
C TYR A 75 7.83 10.83 7.43
N GLN A 76 8.83 9.99 7.68
CA GLN A 76 9.20 8.90 6.81
C GLN A 76 9.14 7.59 7.58
N GLU A 77 8.65 6.54 6.93
CA GLU A 77 8.50 5.22 7.54
C GLU A 77 8.99 4.15 6.58
N ARG A 78 9.58 3.08 7.12
CA ARG A 78 10.05 1.94 6.33
C ARG A 78 9.20 0.74 6.65
N PHE A 79 8.72 0.08 5.61
CA PHE A 79 7.85 -1.08 5.72
C PHE A 79 8.44 -2.27 4.96
N ALA A 80 8.30 -3.45 5.54
CA ALA A 80 8.41 -4.70 4.80
C ALA A 80 6.98 -5.18 4.54
N PHE A 81 6.57 -5.12 3.28
CA PHE A 81 5.27 -5.57 2.80
C PHE A 81 5.34 -6.99 2.26
N HIS A 82 4.25 -7.72 2.49
CA HIS A 82 3.89 -8.91 1.76
C HIS A 82 2.52 -8.68 1.11
N TYR A 83 2.49 -8.59 -0.21
CA TYR A 83 1.27 -8.45 -1.00
C TYR A 83 0.87 -9.80 -1.59
N VAL A 84 -0.43 -10.06 -1.61
CA VAL A 84 -1.03 -11.17 -2.35
C VAL A 84 -1.86 -10.56 -3.49
N LEU A 85 -1.52 -10.93 -4.72
CA LEU A 85 -2.17 -10.43 -5.92
C LEU A 85 -2.89 -11.56 -6.65
N ALA A 86 -4.07 -11.23 -7.16
CA ALA A 86 -4.85 -12.11 -8.04
C ALA A 86 -4.92 -11.48 -9.44
N GLN A 87 -4.93 -12.33 -10.48
CA GLN A 87 -5.22 -11.86 -11.83
C GLN A 87 -6.75 -11.74 -12.00
N ARG A 88 -7.21 -10.56 -12.43
CA ARG A 88 -8.61 -10.26 -12.74
C ARG A 88 -8.67 -9.67 -14.13
N GLU A 89 -9.36 -10.34 -15.04
CA GLU A 89 -9.40 -9.96 -16.46
C GLU A 89 -7.97 -9.82 -17.03
N ALA A 90 -7.54 -8.59 -17.35
CA ALA A 90 -6.21 -8.28 -17.87
C ALA A 90 -5.23 -7.72 -16.82
N ASP A 91 -5.68 -7.50 -15.58
CA ASP A 91 -4.93 -6.76 -14.57
C ASP A 91 -4.56 -7.62 -13.34
N TRP A 92 -3.51 -7.21 -12.66
CA TRP A 92 -3.16 -7.72 -11.33
C TRP A 92 -3.70 -6.78 -10.26
N VAL A 93 -4.42 -7.34 -9.29
CA VAL A 93 -5.02 -6.58 -8.19
C VAL A 93 -4.55 -7.13 -6.85
N ILE A 94 -4.33 -6.26 -5.88
CA ILE A 94 -3.95 -6.62 -4.51
C ILE A 94 -5.21 -7.07 -3.78
N VAL A 95 -5.27 -8.35 -3.41
CA VAL A 95 -6.42 -8.96 -2.73
C VAL A 95 -6.21 -9.11 -1.23
N ASP A 96 -4.96 -9.18 -0.79
CA ASP A 96 -4.57 -9.17 0.63
C ASP A 96 -3.16 -8.57 0.79
N TYR A 97 -2.85 -8.08 1.99
CA TYR A 97 -1.50 -7.66 2.33
C TYR A 97 -1.24 -7.66 3.84
N THR A 98 0.02 -7.86 4.20
CA THR A 98 0.52 -7.63 5.56
C THR A 98 1.77 -6.76 5.51
N TYR A 99 2.07 -6.08 6.61
CA TYR A 99 3.28 -5.28 6.70
C TYR A 99 3.82 -5.23 8.12
N ARG A 100 5.10 -4.90 8.24
CA ARG A 100 5.75 -4.56 9.51
C ARG A 100 6.71 -3.39 9.33
N ASN A 101 6.91 -2.64 10.40
CA ASN A 101 7.94 -1.62 10.47
C ASN A 101 9.34 -2.24 10.33
N VAL A 102 10.17 -1.62 9.51
CA VAL A 102 11.60 -1.93 9.43
C VAL A 102 12.34 -0.86 10.21
N PRO A 103 13.10 -1.22 11.25
CA PRO A 103 13.91 -0.25 12.00
C PRO A 103 14.87 0.48 11.07
N THR A 104 14.94 1.80 11.20
CA THR A 104 16.08 2.57 10.71
C THR A 104 17.31 2.18 11.54
N PRO A 105 18.42 1.75 10.92
CA PRO A 105 19.69 1.65 11.63
C PRO A 105 20.01 3.01 12.29
N PRO A 106 20.61 3.00 13.50
CA PRO A 106 20.99 4.21 14.22
C PRO A 106 22.02 5.06 13.48
#